data_AF-A0AAV4XZ56-F1
#
_entry.id   AF-A0AAV4XZ56-F1
#
_cell.length_a   1.000
_cell.length_b   1.000
_cell.length_c   1.000
_cell.angle_alpha   90.00
_cell.angle_beta   90.00
_cell.angle_gamma   90.00
#
_symmetry.space_group_name_H-M   'P 1'
#
loop_
_entity.id
_entity.type
_entity.pdbx_description
1 polymer ?
#
loop_
_entity_poly.entity_id
_entity_poly.type
_entity_poly.pdbx_seq_one_letter_code
_entity_poly.pdbx_strand_id
1 'polypeptide(L)'
;MRLQRRKKMMKNLSNLYYSCLSFDVKLIVGDMNSKLDTEIKFKPFIGSFSLRDVSNDNGIRLVDFAAAHHIIVGSTCIQRKNIHVSLETTG
;
A
#
# COMPACT_ATOMS: atom_id res chain seq x y z
N MET A 1 6.73 -12.20 19.08
CA MET A 1 7.73 -11.60 18.16
C MET A 1 7.15 -10.92 16.90
N ARG A 2 6.09 -11.43 16.24
CA ARG A 2 5.52 -10.84 15.00
C ARG A 2 4.82 -9.47 15.16
N LEU A 3 4.24 -9.17 16.32
CA LEU A 3 3.49 -7.92 16.55
C LEU A 3 4.39 -6.68 16.71
N GLN A 4 5.55 -6.84 17.36
CA GLN A 4 6.52 -5.75 17.60
C GLN A 4 7.19 -5.27 16.30
N ARG A 5 7.42 -6.18 15.35
CA ARG A 5 7.98 -5.82 14.02
C ARG A 5 7.02 -4.97 13.18
N ARG A 6 5.70 -5.12 13.36
CA ARG A 6 4.69 -4.38 12.58
C ARG A 6 4.58 -2.91 12.98
N LYS A 7 4.54 -2.62 14.28
CA LYS A 7 4.50 -1.22 14.79
C LYS A 7 5.80 -0.47 14.49
N LYS A 8 6.95 -1.16 14.49
CA LYS A 8 8.26 -0.56 14.20
C LYS A 8 8.35 0.01 12.79
N MET A 9 7.76 -0.65 11.80
CA MET A 9 7.85 -0.24 10.40
C MET A 9 7.19 1.11 10.13
N MET A 10 5.94 1.31 10.56
CA MET A 10 5.24 2.60 10.39
C MET A 10 5.96 3.73 11.12
N LYS A 11 6.44 3.48 12.35
CA LYS A 11 7.23 4.47 13.09
C LYS A 11 8.52 4.85 12.35
N ASN A 12 9.22 3.87 11.80
CA ASN A 12 10.44 4.10 11.01
C ASN A 12 10.13 4.89 9.73
N LEU A 13 9.02 4.58 9.05
CA LEU A 13 8.61 5.28 7.84
C LEU A 13 8.36 6.76 8.12
N SER A 14 7.59 7.09 9.17
CA SER A 14 7.34 8.48 9.54
C SER A 14 8.64 9.22 9.86
N ASN A 15 9.55 8.60 10.62
CA ASN A 15 10.84 9.21 10.94
C ASN A 15 11.69 9.49 9.69
N LEU A 16 11.74 8.54 8.74
CA LEU A 16 12.43 8.72 7.47
C LEU A 16 11.81 9.86 6.66
N TYR A 17 10.48 9.89 6.58
CA TYR A 17 9.77 10.96 5.89
C TYR A 17 10.10 12.36 6.44
N TYR A 18 10.16 12.51 7.77
CA TYR A 18 10.51 13.77 8.43
C TYR A 18 12.00 14.12 8.34
N SER A 19 12.88 13.15 8.10
CA SER A 19 14.30 13.41 7.86
C SER A 19 14.57 14.01 6.46
N CYS A 20 13.65 13.83 5.51
CA CYS A 20 13.75 14.41 4.17
C CYS A 20 13.22 15.86 4.15
N LEU A 21 13.89 16.73 3.38
CA LEU A 21 13.48 18.12 3.19
C LEU A 21 12.03 18.24 2.70
N SER A 22 11.33 19.27 3.17
CA SER A 22 9.89 19.46 2.93
C SER A 22 9.54 19.82 1.49
N PHE A 23 10.49 20.34 0.72
CA PHE A 23 10.26 20.87 -0.64
C PHE A 23 10.56 19.86 -1.76
N ASP A 24 11.08 18.68 -1.41
CA ASP A 24 11.43 17.66 -2.39
C ASP A 24 10.24 16.73 -2.68
N VAL A 25 10.18 16.22 -3.91
CA VAL A 25 9.27 15.12 -4.27
C VAL A 25 9.75 13.84 -3.60
N LYS A 26 8.88 13.22 -2.80
CA LYS A 26 9.19 12.00 -2.03
C LYS A 26 8.54 10.78 -2.67
N LEU A 27 9.35 9.81 -3.10
CA LEU A 27 8.90 8.50 -3.57
C LEU A 27 9.26 7.43 -2.53
N ILE A 28 8.23 6.77 -1.97
CA ILE A 28 8.40 5.70 -0.98
C ILE A 28 8.07 4.36 -1.66
N VAL A 29 9.03 3.43 -1.68
CA VAL A 29 8.85 2.10 -2.27
C VAL A 29 9.31 1.03 -1.29
N GLY A 30 8.51 -0.03 -1.13
CA GLY A 30 8.86 -1.19 -0.31
C GLY A 30 7.65 -2.04 0.04
N ASP A 31 7.91 -3.21 0.63
CA ASP A 31 6.84 -4.05 1.17
C ASP A 31 6.40 -3.51 2.55
N MET A 32 5.27 -2.82 2.55
CA MET A 32 4.67 -2.27 3.77
C MET A 32 3.89 -3.31 4.58
N ASN A 33 3.77 -4.57 4.11
CA ASN A 33 2.94 -5.60 4.73
C ASN A 33 1.54 -5.08 5.13
N SER A 34 1.01 -4.15 4.33
CA SER A 34 -0.27 -3.50 4.51
C SER A 34 -1.28 -4.16 3.59
N LYS A 35 -2.42 -4.51 4.15
CA LYS A 35 -3.60 -4.89 3.39
C LYS A 35 -4.49 -3.66 3.39
N LEU A 36 -4.82 -3.18 2.22
CA LEU A 36 -5.38 -1.86 2.03
C LEU A 36 -6.44 -2.02 0.97
N ASP A 37 -7.70 -1.86 1.39
CA ASP A 37 -8.88 -2.12 0.56
C ASP A 37 -9.29 -0.86 -0.22
N THR A 38 -10.14 -1.04 -1.22
CA THR A 38 -10.77 -0.04 -2.09
C THR A 38 -11.92 0.72 -1.41
N GLU A 39 -11.93 0.85 -0.08
CA GLU A 39 -12.97 1.57 0.65
C GLU A 39 -13.14 2.99 0.06
N ILE A 40 -14.38 3.35 -0.29
CA ILE A 40 -14.71 4.56 -1.08
C ILE A 40 -14.09 5.82 -0.47
N LYS A 41 -14.06 5.90 0.86
CA LYS A 41 -13.48 7.02 1.63
C LYS A 41 -11.99 7.28 1.36
N PHE A 42 -11.28 6.30 0.83
CA PHE A 42 -9.84 6.39 0.62
C PHE A 42 -9.44 6.47 -0.86
N LYS A 43 -10.41 6.44 -1.79
CA LYS A 43 -10.18 6.61 -3.23
C LYS A 43 -9.29 7.80 -3.64
N PRO A 44 -9.32 8.98 -2.99
CA PRO A 44 -8.40 10.06 -3.38
C PRO A 44 -6.93 9.76 -3.07
N PHE A 45 -6.64 8.81 -2.16
CA PHE A 45 -5.28 8.49 -1.71
C PHE A 45 -4.86 7.07 -2.08
N ILE A 46 -5.74 6.23 -2.64
CA ILE A 46 -5.44 4.83 -2.98
C ILE A 46 -5.59 4.62 -4.50
N GLY A 47 -4.60 3.94 -5.10
CA GLY A 47 -4.68 3.49 -6.49
C GLY A 47 -5.79 2.45 -6.73
N SER A 48 -6.40 2.46 -7.92
CA SER A 48 -7.65 1.76 -8.28
C SER A 48 -7.64 0.22 -8.25
N PHE A 49 -6.53 -0.43 -7.88
CA PHE A 49 -6.28 -1.85 -8.15
C PHE A 49 -5.97 -2.69 -6.91
N SER A 50 -6.47 -2.33 -5.73
CA SER A 50 -6.26 -3.19 -4.57
C SER A 50 -7.08 -4.48 -4.68
N LEU A 51 -6.43 -5.61 -4.39
CA LEU A 51 -6.95 -6.97 -4.63
C LEU A 51 -7.81 -7.53 -3.46
N ARG A 52 -8.09 -6.76 -2.40
CA ARG A 52 -8.53 -7.32 -1.10
C ARG A 52 -9.58 -6.48 -0.40
N ASP A 53 -10.69 -7.12 -0.01
CA ASP A 53 -11.90 -6.54 0.62
C ASP A 53 -11.78 -6.10 2.10
N VAL A 54 -10.59 -6.23 2.74
CA VAL A 54 -10.43 -5.81 4.15
C VAL A 54 -9.05 -5.20 4.40
N SER A 55 -9.07 -3.94 4.85
CA SER A 55 -7.89 -3.23 5.33
C SER A 55 -7.41 -3.79 6.69
N ASN A 56 -6.10 -4.03 6.85
CA ASN A 56 -5.52 -4.34 8.15
C ASN A 56 -5.06 -3.06 8.87
N ASP A 57 -4.74 -3.14 10.18
CA ASP A 57 -4.29 -1.97 10.98
C ASP A 57 -3.13 -1.19 10.33
N ASN A 58 -2.19 -1.91 9.71
CA ASN A 58 -1.09 -1.28 8.97
C ASN A 58 -1.57 -0.52 7.72
N GLY A 59 -2.60 -1.03 7.04
CA GLY A 59 -3.22 -0.38 5.90
C GLY A 59 -3.94 0.90 6.29
N ILE A 60 -4.72 0.87 7.38
CA ILE A 60 -5.40 2.06 7.91
C ILE A 60 -4.37 3.14 8.24
N ARG A 61 -3.33 2.80 9.01
CA ARG A 61 -2.24 3.73 9.36
C ARG A 61 -1.51 4.30 8.13
N LEU A 62 -1.36 3.51 7.07
CA LEU A 62 -0.72 3.96 5.84
C LEU A 62 -1.59 4.97 5.09
N VAL A 63 -2.92 4.80 5.10
CA VAL A 63 -3.85 5.78 4.52
C VAL A 63 -3.90 7.06 5.34
N ASP A 64 -3.95 6.96 6.66
CA ASP A 64 -3.93 8.15 7.53
C ASP A 64 -2.66 8.97 7.30
N PHE A 65 -1.51 8.29 7.20
CA PHE A 65 -0.24 8.92 6.85
C PHE A 65 -0.28 9.60 5.48
N ALA A 66 -0.87 8.93 4.48
CA ALA A 66 -0.99 9.45 3.12
C ALA A 66 -1.88 10.71 3.06
N ALA A 67 -3.02 10.67 3.76
CA ALA A 67 -3.94 11.79 3.87
C ALA A 67 -3.31 12.99 4.58
N ALA A 68 -2.54 12.76 5.64
CA ALA A 68 -1.86 13.81 6.40
C ALA A 68 -0.72 14.50 5.62
N HIS A 69 -0.18 13.86 4.58
CA HIS A 69 0.98 14.33 3.83
C HIS A 69 0.71 14.54 2.33
N HIS A 70 -0.54 14.44 1.89
CA HIS A 70 -0.94 14.54 0.49
C HIS A 70 -0.17 13.57 -0.43
N ILE A 71 0.11 12.36 0.06
CA ILE A 71 0.77 11.29 -0.68
C ILE A 71 -0.29 10.36 -1.27
N ILE A 72 -0.01 9.77 -2.43
CA ILE A 72 -0.85 8.73 -3.03
C ILE A 72 -0.20 7.36 -2.75
N VAL A 73 -0.98 6.42 -2.22
CA VAL A 73 -0.59 5.04 -1.91
C VAL A 73 -1.10 4.11 -3.01
N GLY A 74 -0.18 3.55 -3.78
CA GLY A 74 -0.47 2.46 -4.72
C GLY A 74 -0.10 1.11 -4.11
N SER A 75 -1.09 0.25 -3.82
CA SER A 75 -0.83 -1.12 -3.33
C SER A 75 -0.43 -2.10 -4.44
N THR A 76 -0.87 -1.82 -5.67
CA THR A 76 -0.52 -2.51 -6.91
C THR A 76 -0.81 -1.57 -8.07
N CYS A 77 0.20 -0.90 -8.64
CA CYS A 77 0.00 -0.08 -9.85
C CYS A 77 0.01 -0.92 -11.14
N ILE A 78 0.24 -2.23 -11.03
CA ILE A 78 0.40 -3.14 -12.16
C ILE A 78 -0.59 -4.29 -11.99
N GLN A 79 -1.53 -4.42 -12.92
CA GLN A 79 -2.43 -5.56 -13.01
C GLN A 79 -1.59 -6.83 -13.17
N ARG A 80 -1.75 -7.82 -12.29
CA ARG A 80 -1.16 -9.15 -12.50
C ARG A 80 -1.69 -9.68 -13.83
N LYS A 81 -0.80 -9.99 -14.79
CA LYS A 81 -1.17 -10.76 -15.97
C LYS A 81 -1.69 -12.12 -15.48
N ASN A 82 -2.94 -12.44 -15.82
CA ASN A 82 -3.48 -13.79 -15.63
C ASN A 82 -2.83 -14.70 -16.67
N ILE A 83 -1.68 -15.28 -16.31
CA ILE A 83 -1.04 -16.36 -17.06
C ILE A 83 -1.65 -17.70 -16.63
N HIS A 84 -2.93 -17.88 -16.95
CA HIS A 84 -3.52 -19.21 -17.02
C HIS A 84 -3.66 -19.56 -18.49
N VAL A 85 -2.66 -20.28 -19.01
CA VAL A 85 -2.79 -21.03 -20.27
C VAL A 85 -3.84 -22.11 -20.00
N SER A 86 -5.04 -21.93 -20.54
CA SER A 86 -5.98 -23.02 -20.72
C SER A 86 -5.33 -24.00 -21.71
N LEU A 87 -4.84 -25.14 -21.20
CA LEU A 87 -4.59 -26.29 -22.03
C LEU A 87 -5.96 -26.77 -22.51
N GLU A 88 -6.30 -26.44 -23.76
CA GLU A 88 -7.39 -27.08 -24.48
C GLU A 88 -7.12 -28.58 -24.48
N THR A 89 -7.86 -29.32 -23.66
CA THR A 89 -7.91 -30.77 -23.78
C THR A 89 -9.10 -31.08 -24.66
N THR A 90 -8.88 -31.00 -25.98
CA THR A 90 -9.75 -31.66 -26.95
C THR A 90 -9.21 -33.08 -27.12
N GLY A 91 -9.92 -34.05 -26.56
CA GLY A 91 -9.68 -35.48 -26.73
C GLY A 91 -11.02 -36.19 -26.63
#